data_AF-A0A1F5EJ32-F1
#
_entry.id   AF-A0A1F5EJ32-F1
#
_cell.length_a   1.000
_cell.length_b   1.000
_cell.length_c   1.000
_cell.angle_alpha   90.00
_cell.angle_beta   90.00
_cell.angle_gamma   90.00
#
_symmetry.space_group_name_H-M   'P 1'
#
loop_
_entity.id
_entity.type
_entity.pdbx_description
1 polymer ?
#
loop_
_entity_poly.entity_id
_entity_poly.type
_entity_poly.pdbx_seq_one_letter_code
_entity_poly.pdbx_strand_id
1 'polypeptide(L)'
;MTGIRIATDNYAFYSLAVKMEMFQDSFVQAVLRSVRETVLYDITQQSSGHIGIYCSEIRRKKLAEEFSLAVCNDLLGKVAEKIPDSISGRGMNTRVSVVVGRFRFDFCIFRYERDSEHGFGVVEDVTSLPEDEHLGRFVNLRISVVE
;
A
#
# COMPACT_ATOMS: atom_id res chain seq x y z
N MET A 1 -23.86 -8.65 -21.65
CA MET A 1 -23.27 -7.91 -20.51
C MET A 1 -21.82 -8.33 -20.40
N THR A 2 -20.94 -7.63 -21.12
CA THR A 2 -19.49 -7.76 -21.03
C THR A 2 -19.05 -6.97 -19.81
N GLY A 3 -18.81 -7.68 -18.70
CA GLY A 3 -18.21 -7.07 -17.51
C GLY A 3 -16.78 -6.68 -17.85
N ILE A 4 -16.41 -5.44 -17.51
CA ILE A 4 -15.05 -4.93 -17.64
C ILE A 4 -14.10 -5.92 -16.99
N ARG A 5 -13.22 -6.51 -17.80
CA ARG A 5 -12.10 -7.29 -17.32
C ARG A 5 -10.97 -6.31 -17.09
N ILE A 6 -10.84 -5.81 -15.86
CA ILE A 6 -9.55 -5.24 -15.41
C ILE A 6 -8.52 -6.32 -15.73
N ALA A 7 -7.54 -5.99 -16.57
CA ALA A 7 -6.55 -6.96 -17.01
C ALA A 7 -5.93 -7.67 -15.79
N THR A 8 -5.86 -9.00 -15.86
CA THR A 8 -5.51 -9.89 -14.74
C THR A 8 -4.09 -9.68 -14.20
N ASP A 9 -3.25 -9.05 -15.00
CA ASP A 9 -1.90 -8.58 -14.69
C ASP A 9 -1.88 -7.41 -13.69
N ASN A 10 -2.91 -6.56 -13.65
CA ASN A 10 -2.95 -5.45 -12.70
C ASN A 10 -3.20 -5.92 -11.24
N TYR A 11 -3.68 -7.13 -10.96
CA TYR A 11 -4.08 -7.53 -9.59
C TYR A 11 -2.92 -7.74 -8.60
N ALA A 12 -1.70 -7.90 -9.10
CA ALA A 12 -0.53 -8.19 -8.30
C ALA A 12 -0.11 -7.01 -7.40
N PHE A 13 -0.48 -5.78 -7.73
CA PHE A 13 -0.01 -4.60 -7.00
C PHE A 13 -0.19 -4.71 -5.48
N TYR A 14 -1.41 -5.03 -5.02
CA TYR A 14 -1.68 -5.01 -3.60
C TYR A 14 -0.95 -6.13 -2.84
N SER A 15 -1.00 -7.37 -3.31
CA SER A 15 -0.34 -8.47 -2.59
C SER A 15 1.15 -8.51 -2.90
N LEU A 16 1.52 -8.59 -4.19
CA LEU A 16 2.90 -8.75 -4.61
C LEU A 16 3.71 -7.47 -4.43
N ALA A 17 3.26 -6.34 -4.97
CA ALA A 17 4.06 -5.12 -4.93
C ALA A 17 4.20 -4.58 -3.50
N VAL A 18 3.11 -4.47 -2.73
CA VAL A 18 3.21 -4.00 -1.33
C VAL A 18 4.08 -4.94 -0.48
N LYS A 19 3.96 -6.26 -0.62
CA LYS A 19 4.85 -7.21 0.07
C LYS A 19 6.31 -7.02 -0.36
N MET A 20 6.59 -6.93 -1.65
CA MET A 20 7.95 -6.74 -2.16
C MET A 20 8.56 -5.42 -1.68
N GLU A 21 7.79 -4.32 -1.69
CA GLU A 21 8.25 -3.03 -1.19
C GLU A 21 8.60 -3.08 0.29
N MET A 22 7.88 -3.85 1.12
CA MET A 22 8.22 -4.01 2.54
C MET A 22 9.62 -4.57 2.82
N PHE A 23 10.22 -5.27 1.86
CA PHE A 23 11.57 -5.80 1.95
C PHE A 23 12.65 -4.83 1.44
N GLN A 24 12.26 -3.67 0.90
CA GLN A 24 13.21 -2.67 0.40
C GLN A 24 13.61 -1.68 1.49
N ASP A 25 14.90 -1.39 1.60
CA ASP A 25 15.45 -0.40 2.55
C ASP A 25 14.85 1.00 2.35
N SER A 26 14.59 1.40 1.10
CA SER A 26 13.95 2.67 0.77
C SER A 26 12.56 2.80 1.38
N PHE A 27 11.77 1.72 1.35
CA PHE A 27 10.45 1.70 1.96
C PHE A 27 10.54 1.69 3.49
N VAL A 28 11.47 0.94 4.08
CA VAL A 28 11.76 0.96 5.53
C VAL A 28 12.05 2.40 5.97
N GLN A 29 12.91 3.12 5.25
CA GLN A 29 13.22 4.53 5.54
C GLN A 29 11.99 5.44 5.38
N ALA A 30 11.15 5.20 4.38
CA ALA A 30 9.90 5.94 4.20
C ALA A 30 8.94 5.74 5.40
N VAL A 31 8.81 4.51 5.90
CA VAL A 31 8.02 4.21 7.11
C VAL A 31 8.59 4.90 8.34
N LEU A 32 9.92 4.85 8.55
CA LEU A 32 10.56 5.52 9.69
C LEU A 32 10.40 7.05 9.63
N ARG A 33 10.58 7.64 8.44
CA ARG A 33 10.31 9.07 8.20
C ARG A 33 8.86 9.43 8.49
N SER A 34 7.92 8.52 8.21
CA SER A 34 6.49 8.78 8.39
C SER A 34 6.05 9.00 9.84
N VAL A 35 6.91 8.66 10.81
CA VAL A 35 6.71 8.99 12.23
C VAL A 35 6.71 10.50 12.46
N ARG A 36 7.43 11.26 11.63
CA ARG A 36 7.56 12.72 11.76
C ARG A 36 6.57 13.46 10.88
N GLU A 37 6.27 12.94 9.69
CA GLU A 37 5.43 13.58 8.67
C GLU A 37 4.66 12.55 7.85
N THR A 38 3.66 12.97 7.08
CA THR A 38 3.05 12.06 6.11
C THR A 38 4.04 11.84 4.96
N VAL A 39 4.22 10.60 4.53
CA VAL A 39 5.11 10.26 3.41
C VAL A 39 4.31 9.68 2.27
N LEU A 40 4.54 10.15 1.05
CA LEU A 40 4.15 9.46 -0.18
C LEU A 40 5.38 8.71 -0.69
N TYR A 41 5.23 7.40 -0.92
CA TYR A 41 6.28 6.53 -1.43
C TYR A 41 5.88 5.98 -2.79
N ASP A 42 6.70 6.23 -3.80
CA ASP A 42 6.45 5.81 -5.17
C ASP A 42 6.98 4.39 -5.39
N ILE A 43 6.14 3.52 -5.97
CA ILE A 43 6.51 2.16 -6.37
C ILE A 43 6.99 2.21 -7.81
N THR A 44 8.25 1.86 -8.03
CA THR A 44 8.91 1.89 -9.35
C THR A 44 9.14 0.48 -9.90
N GLN A 45 8.05 -0.29 -10.01
CA GLN A 45 8.04 -1.65 -10.55
C GLN A 45 7.30 -1.72 -11.90
N GLN A 46 7.04 -2.94 -12.42
CA GLN A 46 6.27 -3.15 -13.67
C GLN A 46 4.86 -2.52 -13.67
N SER A 47 4.32 -2.16 -12.50
CA SER A 47 3.09 -1.39 -12.38
C SER A 47 3.36 -0.15 -11.53
N SER A 48 2.86 1.01 -11.98
CA SER A 48 2.94 2.24 -11.20
C SER A 48 2.12 2.14 -9.91
N GLY A 49 2.49 2.91 -8.90
CA GLY A 49 1.60 3.16 -7.79
C GLY A 49 2.32 3.80 -6.62
N HIS A 50 1.53 4.12 -5.61
CA HIS A 50 1.94 5.03 -4.55
C HIS A 50 1.41 4.52 -3.21
N ILE A 51 2.23 4.62 -2.17
CA ILE A 51 1.86 4.30 -0.80
C ILE A 51 1.92 5.57 0.03
N GLY A 52 0.76 6.07 0.44
CA GLY A 52 0.64 7.11 1.46
C GLY A 52 0.79 6.50 2.85
N ILE A 53 1.84 6.85 3.59
CA ILE A 53 2.18 6.28 4.90
C ILE A 53 1.84 7.28 6.00
N TYR A 54 1.03 6.84 6.98
CA TYR A 54 0.50 7.65 8.06
C TYR A 54 0.79 7.02 9.44
N CYS A 55 1.74 7.57 10.19
CA CYS A 55 2.08 7.13 11.57
C CYS A 55 1.71 8.17 12.65
N SER A 56 0.70 9.02 12.40
CA SER A 56 0.35 10.13 13.31
C SER A 56 0.00 9.66 14.73
N GLU A 57 -0.56 8.45 14.86
CA GLU A 57 -0.88 7.87 16.16
C GLU A 57 0.36 7.43 16.95
N ILE A 58 1.37 6.84 16.29
CA ILE A 58 2.65 6.48 16.91
C ILE A 58 3.29 7.72 17.53
N ARG A 59 3.30 8.83 16.79
CA ARG A 59 3.78 10.14 17.27
C ARG A 59 2.98 10.64 18.45
N ARG A 60 1.64 10.62 18.36
CA ARG A 60 0.73 11.07 19.43
C ARG A 60 0.92 10.29 20.73
N LYS A 61 1.10 8.97 20.64
CA LYS A 61 1.32 8.07 21.78
C LYS A 61 2.79 8.05 22.26
N LYS A 62 3.68 8.85 21.65
CA LYS A 62 5.11 8.94 21.97
C LYS A 62 5.85 7.60 21.89
N LEU A 63 5.47 6.75 20.93
CA LEU A 63 6.07 5.42 20.72
C LEU A 63 7.09 5.39 19.57
N ALA A 64 7.65 6.54 19.18
CA ALA A 64 8.52 6.66 18.02
C ALA A 64 9.75 5.74 18.10
N GLU A 65 10.39 5.69 19.27
CA GLU A 65 11.58 4.86 19.50
C GLU A 65 11.25 3.37 19.48
N GLU A 66 10.22 2.95 20.23
CA GLU A 66 9.74 1.56 20.26
C GLU A 66 9.35 1.08 18.85
N PHE A 67 8.59 1.91 18.12
CA PHE A 67 8.18 1.60 16.75
C PHE A 67 9.38 1.51 15.80
N SER A 68 10.32 2.45 15.88
CA SER A 68 11.51 2.43 15.03
C SER A 68 12.37 1.20 15.29
N LEU A 69 12.55 0.83 16.56
CA LEU A 69 13.26 -0.38 16.94
C LEU A 69 12.55 -1.64 16.41
N ALA A 70 11.22 -1.69 16.49
CA ALA A 70 10.45 -2.80 15.92
C ALA A 70 10.60 -2.88 14.40
N VAL A 71 10.53 -1.74 13.69
CA VAL A 71 10.77 -1.68 12.23
C VAL A 71 12.16 -2.19 11.87
N CYS A 72 13.20 -1.77 12.59
CA CYS A 72 14.56 -2.30 12.40
C CYS A 72 14.70 -3.80 12.74
N ASN A 73 13.80 -4.34 13.58
CA ASN A 73 13.73 -5.74 13.99
C ASN A 73 12.65 -6.53 13.21
N ASP A 74 12.56 -6.28 11.90
CA ASP A 74 11.75 -7.05 10.96
C ASP A 74 10.23 -6.98 11.22
N LEU A 75 9.72 -5.84 11.72
CA LEU A 75 8.27 -5.65 11.84
C LEU A 75 7.58 -5.70 10.46
N LEU A 76 8.18 -5.10 9.44
CA LEU A 76 7.58 -5.03 8.11
C LEU A 76 7.56 -6.38 7.39
N GLY A 77 8.60 -7.22 7.54
CA GLY A 77 8.58 -8.60 7.02
C GLY A 77 7.46 -9.43 7.64
N LYS A 78 7.30 -9.37 8.97
CA LYS A 78 6.19 -10.03 9.69
C LYS A 78 4.81 -9.53 9.25
N VAL A 79 4.71 -8.26 8.84
CA VAL A 79 3.47 -7.72 8.27
C VAL A 79 3.24 -8.28 6.87
N ALA A 80 4.26 -8.31 6.01
CA ALA A 80 4.19 -8.84 4.66
C ALA A 80 3.73 -10.31 4.64
N GLU A 81 4.26 -11.15 5.53
CA GLU A 81 3.88 -12.56 5.66
C GLU A 81 2.41 -12.77 6.04
N LYS A 82 1.79 -11.79 6.69
CA LYS A 82 0.39 -11.84 7.14
C LYS A 82 -0.60 -11.27 6.13
N ILE A 83 -0.15 -10.62 5.07
CA ILE A 83 -1.03 -10.17 3.99
C ILE A 83 -1.44 -11.41 3.18
N PRO A 84 -2.74 -11.74 3.08
CA PRO A 84 -3.15 -12.95 2.36
C PRO A 84 -3.09 -12.75 0.85
N ASP A 85 -2.63 -13.77 0.13
CA ASP A 85 -2.52 -13.73 -1.32
C ASP A 85 -3.88 -13.61 -2.01
N SER A 86 -4.95 -14.05 -1.37
CA SER A 86 -6.34 -13.96 -1.87
C SER A 86 -6.88 -12.53 -2.01
N ILE A 87 -6.08 -11.52 -1.66
CA ILE A 87 -6.44 -10.10 -1.83
C ILE A 87 -6.08 -9.58 -3.23
N SER A 88 -5.16 -10.24 -3.95
CA SER A 88 -4.94 -9.97 -5.36
C SER A 88 -6.22 -10.31 -6.13
N GLY A 89 -6.95 -9.30 -6.59
CA GLY A 89 -8.25 -9.48 -7.26
C GLY A 89 -9.37 -8.61 -6.73
N ARG A 90 -9.21 -7.98 -5.56
CA ARG A 90 -10.25 -7.10 -4.99
C ARG A 90 -10.06 -5.65 -5.47
N GLY A 91 -11.16 -5.02 -5.87
CA GLY A 91 -11.20 -3.67 -6.46
C GLY A 91 -10.99 -2.54 -5.46
N MET A 92 -11.53 -1.36 -5.78
CA MET A 92 -11.44 -0.16 -4.93
C MET A 92 -12.04 -0.45 -3.54
N ASN A 93 -11.52 0.19 -2.48
CA ASN A 93 -11.94 -0.03 -1.09
C ASN A 93 -11.55 -1.40 -0.49
N THR A 94 -10.67 -2.15 -1.14
CA THR A 94 -10.01 -3.29 -0.50
C THR A 94 -9.23 -2.83 0.70
N ARG A 95 -9.58 -3.37 1.87
CA ARG A 95 -8.95 -3.07 3.15
C ARG A 95 -8.31 -4.31 3.75
N VAL A 96 -7.12 -4.15 4.28
CA VAL A 96 -6.38 -5.22 4.94
C VAL A 96 -5.80 -4.66 6.21
N SER A 97 -6.10 -5.33 7.31
CA SER A 97 -5.62 -4.97 8.62
C SER A 97 -4.73 -6.08 9.12
N VAL A 98 -3.46 -5.76 9.36
CA VAL A 98 -2.48 -6.68 9.92
C VAL A 98 -2.06 -6.18 11.29
N VAL A 99 -2.09 -7.05 12.29
CA VAL A 99 -1.61 -6.75 13.64
C VAL A 99 -0.38 -7.58 13.93
N VAL A 100 0.71 -6.92 14.35
CA VAL A 100 1.95 -7.56 14.80
C VAL A 100 2.36 -6.90 16.12
N GLY A 101 2.39 -7.70 17.19
CA GLY A 101 2.54 -7.18 18.54
C GLY A 101 1.43 -6.17 18.85
N ARG A 102 1.80 -4.96 19.25
CA ARG A 102 0.84 -3.87 19.52
C ARG A 102 0.59 -2.94 18.34
N PHE A 103 1.23 -3.16 17.19
CA PHE A 103 1.10 -2.27 16.04
C PHE A 103 0.08 -2.83 15.05
N ARG A 104 -0.79 -1.97 14.54
CA ARG A 104 -1.77 -2.29 13.50
C ARG A 104 -1.43 -1.52 12.23
N PHE A 105 -1.43 -2.25 11.12
CA PHE A 105 -1.17 -1.76 9.77
C PHE A 105 -2.45 -1.93 8.96
N ASP A 106 -3.11 -0.81 8.67
CA ASP A 106 -4.33 -0.76 7.88
C ASP A 106 -4.01 -0.24 6.49
N PHE A 107 -4.07 -1.14 5.50
CA PHE A 107 -3.88 -0.83 4.10
C PHE A 107 -5.23 -0.64 3.41
N CYS A 108 -5.35 0.37 2.57
CA CYS A 108 -6.57 0.62 1.78
C CYS A 108 -6.22 1.13 0.39
N ILE A 109 -6.71 0.47 -0.66
CA ILE A 109 -6.71 1.03 -2.02
C ILE A 109 -7.81 2.10 -2.07
N PHE A 110 -7.47 3.33 -2.41
CA PHE A 110 -8.42 4.44 -2.38
C PHE A 110 -8.54 5.23 -3.68
N ARG A 111 -7.57 5.10 -4.59
CA ARG A 111 -7.62 5.69 -5.94
C ARG A 111 -6.87 4.80 -6.94
N TYR A 112 -7.23 4.97 -8.20
CA TYR A 112 -6.52 4.46 -9.35
C TYR A 112 -5.92 5.60 -10.16
N GLU A 113 -4.82 5.30 -10.84
CA GLU A 113 -4.13 6.19 -11.77
C GLU A 113 -3.95 5.48 -13.10
N ARG A 114 -4.09 6.19 -14.20
CA ARG A 114 -3.75 5.68 -15.53
C ARG A 114 -2.23 5.47 -15.63
N ASP A 115 -1.78 4.62 -16.53
CA ASP A 115 -0.34 4.45 -16.79
C ASP A 115 0.30 5.70 -17.46
N SER A 116 1.59 5.59 -17.74
CA SER A 116 2.38 6.63 -18.40
C SER A 116 1.94 6.91 -19.84
N GLU A 117 1.48 5.90 -20.58
CA GLU A 117 1.01 6.06 -21.97
C GLU A 117 -0.29 6.87 -22.01
N HIS A 118 -1.04 6.82 -20.92
CA HIS A 118 -2.32 7.47 -20.73
C HIS A 118 -2.26 8.73 -19.82
N GLY A 119 -1.05 9.21 -19.50
CA GLY A 119 -0.80 10.52 -18.90
C GLY A 119 -1.05 10.63 -17.39
N PHE A 120 -1.02 9.52 -16.64
CA PHE A 120 -1.16 9.50 -15.17
C PHE A 120 -2.45 10.18 -14.65
N GLY A 121 -3.54 10.12 -15.42
CA GLY A 121 -4.83 10.66 -15.00
C GLY A 121 -5.41 9.93 -13.78
N VAL A 122 -6.11 10.63 -12.89
CA VAL A 122 -6.88 9.95 -11.84
C VAL A 122 -8.08 9.24 -12.46
N VAL A 123 -8.28 7.98 -12.10
CA VAL A 123 -9.42 7.17 -12.57
C VAL A 123 -10.54 7.20 -11.53
N GLU A 124 -11.65 7.83 -11.88
CA GLU A 124 -12.86 7.87 -11.06
C GLU A 124 -13.77 6.65 -11.30
N ASP A 125 -13.82 6.18 -12.55
CA ASP A 125 -14.63 5.04 -12.96
C ASP A 125 -13.81 4.06 -13.81
N VAL A 126 -13.36 2.99 -13.17
CA VAL A 126 -12.65 1.87 -13.82
C VAL A 126 -13.49 1.13 -14.86
N THR A 127 -14.82 1.27 -14.86
CA THR A 127 -15.70 0.59 -15.82
C THR A 127 -15.72 1.25 -17.20
N SER A 128 -15.17 2.45 -17.31
CA SER A 128 -15.12 3.23 -18.54
C SER A 128 -13.80 3.08 -19.31
N LEU A 129 -12.85 2.33 -18.77
CA LEU A 129 -11.49 2.25 -19.29
C LEU A 129 -11.34 1.17 -20.40
N PRO A 130 -10.41 1.38 -21.34
CA PRO A 130 -9.98 0.36 -22.30
C PRO A 130 -9.48 -0.91 -21.61
N GLU A 131 -9.67 -2.07 -22.25
CA GLU A 131 -9.28 -3.38 -21.69
C GLU A 131 -7.75 -3.57 -21.60
N ASP A 132 -6.98 -2.78 -22.35
CA ASP A 132 -5.52 -2.80 -22.46
C ASP A 132 -4.81 -1.79 -21.54
N GLU A 133 -5.55 -1.02 -20.75
CA GLU A 133 -4.96 -0.01 -19.88
C GLU A 133 -4.40 -0.59 -18.56
N HIS A 134 -3.16 -0.23 -18.23
CA HIS A 134 -2.54 -0.59 -16.97
C HIS A 134 -2.83 0.46 -15.91
N LEU A 135 -3.33 0.02 -14.74
CA LEU A 135 -3.71 0.94 -13.67
C LEU A 135 -2.72 0.92 -12.52
N GLY A 136 -2.17 2.11 -12.28
CA GLY A 136 -1.53 2.44 -11.04
C GLY A 136 -2.53 2.50 -9.88
N ARG A 137 -2.02 2.29 -8.67
CA ARG A 137 -2.85 2.31 -7.45
C ARG A 137 -2.26 3.21 -6.40
N PHE A 138 -3.15 3.93 -5.74
CA PHE A 138 -2.84 4.61 -4.49
C PHE A 138 -3.33 3.77 -3.31
N VAL A 139 -2.40 3.39 -2.45
CA VAL A 139 -2.65 2.68 -1.20
C VAL A 139 -2.37 3.62 -0.03
N ASN A 140 -3.31 3.72 0.89
CA ASN A 140 -3.05 4.32 2.19
C ASN A 140 -2.61 3.22 3.15
N LEU A 141 -1.46 3.40 3.78
CA LEU A 141 -0.98 2.64 4.92
C LEU A 141 -1.11 3.50 6.18
N ARG A 142 -2.10 3.18 7.02
CA ARG A 142 -2.22 3.77 8.35
C ARG A 142 -1.62 2.83 9.38
N ILE A 143 -0.73 3.37 10.21
CA ILE A 143 -0.06 2.62 11.27
C ILE A 143 -0.51 3.19 12.62
N SER A 144 -1.09 2.31 13.43
CA SER A 144 -1.76 2.60 14.70
C SER A 144 -1.34 1.63 15.80
N VAL A 145 -1.85 1.84 17.01
CA VAL A 145 -1.57 0.99 18.19
C VAL A 145 -2.86 0.31 18.62
N VAL A 146 -2.78 -0.99 18.92
CA VAL A 146 -3.88 -1.75 19.52
C VAL A 146 -3.76 -1.68 21.04
N GLU A 147 -4.86 -1.34 21.72
CA GLU A 147 -4.97 -1.28 23.18
C GLU A 147 -5.36 -2.64 23.77
#